data_AF-A0A7C5NV50-F1
#
_entry.id   AF-A0A7C5NV50-F1
#
_cell.length_a   1.000
_cell.length_b   1.000
_cell.length_c   1.000
_cell.angle_alpha   90.00
_cell.angle_beta   90.00
_cell.angle_gamma   90.00
#
_symmetry.space_group_name_H-M   'P 1'
#
loop_
_entity.id
_entity.type
_entity.pdbx_description
1 polymer ?
#
loop_
_entity_poly.entity_id
_entity_poly.type
_entity_poly.pdbx_seq_one_letter_code
_entity_poly.pdbx_strand_id
1 'polypeptide(L)'
;MENHLKLIPKRNEGIELKKIKGKYYLLIPMTSKLDFLARKLHGDHRRIELDEIGVFVWGLCDGTRTIEQIGKKVKEKFGESAEPLYERLITFILELYKRNLILLGGWDEQRD
;
A
#
# COMPACT_ATOMS: atom_id res chain seq x y z
N MET A 1 -1.80 18.66 5.84
CA MET A 1 -2.50 17.60 5.06
C MET A 1 -2.39 17.82 3.55
N GLU A 2 -2.64 19.04 3.05
CA GLU A 2 -2.66 19.34 1.60
C GLU A 2 -1.43 18.88 0.81
N ASN A 3 -0.21 18.99 1.39
CA ASN A 3 1.00 18.54 0.71
C ASN A 3 1.01 17.04 0.40
N HIS A 4 0.37 16.19 1.21
CA HIS A 4 0.31 14.75 0.96
C HIS A 4 -0.62 14.41 -0.20
N LEU A 5 -1.67 15.21 -0.42
CA LEU A 5 -2.67 14.94 -1.46
C LEU A 5 -2.10 14.95 -2.87
N LYS A 6 -0.98 15.65 -3.08
CA LYS A 6 -0.27 15.75 -4.35
C LYS A 6 0.71 14.59 -4.61
N LEU A 7 1.00 13.76 -3.61
CA LEU A 7 1.95 12.66 -3.74
C LEU A 7 1.37 11.56 -4.64
N ILE A 8 2.26 10.90 -5.39
CA ILE A 8 1.92 9.85 -6.34
C ILE A 8 2.49 8.51 -5.82
N PRO A 9 1.66 7.62 -5.24
CA PRO A 9 2.11 6.33 -4.77
C PRO A 9 2.35 5.35 -5.91
N LYS A 10 3.51 4.68 -5.90
CA LYS A 10 3.87 3.60 -6.81
C LYS A 10 4.24 2.35 -6.03
N ARG A 11 3.59 1.23 -6.31
CA ARG A 11 3.93 -0.07 -5.71
C ARG A 11 5.37 -0.47 -6.00
N ASN A 12 6.01 -1.06 -5.00
CA ASN A 12 7.28 -1.74 -5.19
C ASN A 12 7.03 -3.09 -5.91
N GLU A 13 7.78 -3.36 -6.97
CA GLU A 13 7.55 -4.48 -7.89
C GLU A 13 7.69 -5.86 -7.24
N GLY A 14 8.46 -5.94 -6.15
CA GLY A 14 8.63 -7.17 -5.37
C GLY A 14 7.43 -7.55 -4.49
N ILE A 15 6.38 -6.74 -4.41
CA ILE A 15 5.24 -6.96 -3.50
C ILE A 15 4.03 -7.47 -4.27
N GLU A 16 3.67 -8.72 -4.05
CA GLU A 16 2.52 -9.36 -4.71
C GLU A 16 1.25 -9.24 -3.88
N LEU A 17 0.11 -8.96 -4.51
CA LEU A 17 -1.22 -9.10 -3.89
C LEU A 17 -1.78 -10.49 -4.23
N LYS A 18 -2.13 -11.30 -3.22
CA LYS A 18 -2.80 -12.60 -3.42
C LYS A 18 -4.05 -12.75 -2.57
N LYS A 19 -5.06 -13.42 -3.12
CA LYS A 19 -6.25 -13.85 -2.38
C LYS A 19 -6.04 -15.28 -1.84
N ILE A 20 -6.10 -15.45 -0.54
CA ILE A 20 -5.90 -16.73 0.15
C ILE A 20 -7.08 -16.94 1.09
N LYS A 21 -7.85 -18.03 0.89
CA LYS A 21 -9.02 -18.39 1.72
C LYS A 21 -10.00 -17.22 1.93
N GLY A 22 -10.28 -16.46 0.87
CA GLY A 22 -11.24 -15.35 0.88
C GLY A 22 -10.68 -13.99 1.33
N LYS A 23 -9.48 -13.95 1.92
CA LYS A 23 -8.82 -12.72 2.38
C LYS A 23 -7.69 -12.30 1.43
N TYR A 24 -7.39 -11.01 1.36
CA TYR A 24 -6.33 -10.49 0.51
C TYR A 24 -5.08 -10.18 1.32
N TYR A 25 -3.92 -10.56 0.79
CA TYR A 25 -2.63 -10.39 1.43
C TYR A 25 -1.62 -9.76 0.49
N LEU A 26 -0.88 -8.77 0.99
CA LEU A 26 0.41 -8.37 0.42
C LEU A 26 1.47 -9.36 0.86
N LEU A 27 2.17 -9.96 -0.10
CA LEU A 27 3.28 -10.88 0.11
C LEU A 27 4.59 -10.10 0.00
N ILE A 28 5.32 -10.04 1.10
CA ILE A 28 6.57 -9.28 1.23
C ILE A 28 7.72 -10.28 1.31
N PRO A 29 8.60 -10.37 0.30
CA PRO A 29 9.71 -11.30 0.29
C PRO A 29 10.64 -11.12 1.50
N MET A 30 11.02 -12.22 2.15
CA MET A 30 11.98 -12.23 3.25
C MET A 30 13.39 -12.50 2.70
N THR A 31 14.08 -11.45 2.25
CA THR A 31 15.35 -11.55 1.53
C THR A 31 16.60 -11.51 2.43
N SER A 32 16.47 -11.19 3.72
CA SER A 32 17.64 -11.08 4.61
C SER A 32 18.22 -12.46 4.95
N LYS A 33 19.55 -12.58 5.02
CA LYS A 33 20.20 -13.81 5.51
C LYS A 33 19.82 -14.13 6.96
N LEU A 34 19.41 -13.13 7.75
CA LEU A 34 18.93 -13.29 9.12
C LEU A 34 17.51 -13.90 9.20
N ASP A 35 16.74 -13.86 8.09
CA ASP A 35 15.38 -14.41 8.05
C ASP A 35 15.35 -15.94 7.85
N PHE A 36 16.50 -16.61 7.89
CA PHE A 36 16.60 -18.05 7.60
C PHE A 36 15.69 -18.91 8.48
N LEU A 37 15.67 -18.64 9.80
CA LEU A 37 14.82 -19.38 10.74
C LEU A 37 13.32 -19.12 10.50
N ALA A 38 12.96 -17.87 10.16
CA ALA A 38 11.58 -17.49 9.87
C ALA A 38 11.08 -18.09 8.55
N ARG A 39 11.91 -18.11 7.49
CA ARG A 39 11.57 -18.74 6.20
C ARG A 39 11.25 -20.22 6.35
N LYS A 40 12.02 -20.94 7.18
CA LYS A 40 11.83 -22.37 7.43
C LYS A 40 10.50 -22.69 8.13
N LEU A 41 9.97 -21.76 8.93
CA LEU A 41 8.73 -21.95 9.70
C LEU A 41 7.48 -21.35 9.03
N HIS A 42 7.63 -20.22 8.33
CA HIS A 42 6.50 -19.42 7.83
C HIS A 42 6.50 -19.21 6.30
N GLY A 43 7.47 -19.80 5.59
CA GLY A 43 7.66 -19.64 4.14
C GLY A 43 8.42 -18.36 3.78
N ASP A 44 8.64 -18.14 2.48
CA ASP A 44 9.55 -17.08 2.00
C ASP A 44 8.98 -15.65 2.05
N HIS A 45 7.76 -15.48 2.58
CA HIS A 45 7.05 -14.19 2.54
C HIS A 45 6.37 -13.88 3.88
N ARG A 46 6.51 -12.63 4.34
CA ARG A 46 5.58 -12.06 5.33
C ARG A 46 4.30 -11.64 4.65
N ARG A 47 3.19 -11.71 5.38
CA ARG A 47 1.86 -11.37 4.87
C ARG A 47 1.27 -10.19 5.64
N ILE A 48 0.71 -9.22 4.92
CA ILE A 48 -0.13 -8.16 5.48
C ILE A 48 -1.52 -8.34 4.90
N GLU A 49 -2.52 -8.54 5.76
CA GLU A 49 -3.93 -8.60 5.33
C GLU A 49 -4.42 -7.20 4.96
N LEU A 50 -5.16 -7.09 3.86
CA LEU A 50 -5.86 -5.88 3.46
C LEU A 50 -7.37 -6.11 3.53
N ASP A 51 -8.09 -5.08 3.95
CA ASP A 51 -9.54 -4.99 3.80
C ASP A 51 -9.92 -4.61 2.36
N GLU A 52 -11.21 -4.55 2.05
CA GLU A 52 -11.69 -4.30 0.69
C GLU A 52 -11.27 -2.92 0.15
N ILE A 53 -11.31 -1.89 1.01
CA ILE A 53 -10.86 -0.53 0.66
C ILE A 53 -9.35 -0.53 0.41
N GLY A 54 -8.57 -1.15 1.29
CA GLY A 54 -7.11 -1.26 1.16
C GLY A 54 -6.68 -1.99 -0.10
N VAL A 55 -7.38 -3.08 -0.48
CA VAL A 55 -7.15 -3.79 -1.75
C VAL A 55 -7.39 -2.87 -2.94
N PHE A 56 -8.48 -2.11 -2.91
CA PHE A 56 -8.82 -1.17 -3.98
C PHE A 56 -7.79 -0.04 -4.08
N VAL A 57 -7.40 0.57 -2.96
CA VAL A 57 -6.37 1.61 -2.90
C VAL A 57 -5.02 1.09 -3.38
N TRP A 58 -4.61 -0.11 -2.94
CA TRP A 58 -3.39 -0.75 -3.41
C TRP A 58 -3.36 -0.90 -4.94
N GLY A 59 -4.49 -1.30 -5.54
CA GLY A 59 -4.64 -1.40 -6.99
C GLY A 59 -4.43 -0.07 -7.73
N LEU A 60 -4.77 1.05 -7.08
CA LEU A 60 -4.62 2.41 -7.64
C LEU A 60 -3.24 3.03 -7.39
N CYS A 61 -2.38 2.41 -6.57
CA CYS A 61 -0.99 2.83 -6.34
C CYS A 61 -0.08 2.40 -7.50
N ASP A 62 -0.38 2.87 -8.70
CA ASP A 62 0.30 2.48 -9.94
C ASP A 62 1.35 3.48 -10.42
N GLY A 63 1.63 4.52 -9.63
CA GLY A 63 2.59 5.56 -9.99
C GLY A 63 2.04 6.62 -10.96
N THR A 64 0.73 6.66 -11.20
CA THR A 64 0.12 7.64 -12.13
C THR A 64 -0.88 8.59 -11.47
N ARG A 65 -1.46 8.21 -10.33
CA ARG A 65 -2.51 8.97 -9.65
C ARG A 65 -2.02 9.61 -8.36
N THR A 66 -2.48 10.82 -8.09
CA THR A 66 -2.23 11.46 -6.78
C THR A 66 -3.11 10.84 -5.69
N ILE A 67 -2.73 11.01 -4.42
CA ILE A 67 -3.58 10.60 -3.28
C ILE A 67 -4.98 11.25 -3.37
N GLU A 68 -5.07 12.49 -3.85
CA GLU A 68 -6.37 13.15 -4.08
C GLU A 68 -7.24 12.39 -5.10
N GLN A 69 -6.68 12.02 -6.24
CA GLN A 69 -7.38 11.28 -7.29
C GLN A 69 -7.80 9.89 -6.82
N ILE A 70 -6.96 9.23 -6.02
CA ILE A 70 -7.28 7.96 -5.37
C ILE A 70 -8.46 8.15 -4.41
N GLY A 71 -8.44 9.20 -3.59
CA GLY A 71 -9.54 9.52 -2.67
C GLY A 71 -10.88 9.70 -3.40
N LYS A 72 -10.89 10.44 -4.51
CA LYS A 72 -12.09 10.57 -5.36
C LYS A 72 -12.62 9.21 -5.82
N LYS A 73 -11.75 8.30 -6.28
CA LYS A 73 -12.12 6.93 -6.69
C LYS A 73 -12.65 6.08 -5.54
N VAL A 74 -12.07 6.22 -4.34
CA VAL A 74 -12.56 5.55 -3.13
C VAL A 74 -13.94 6.07 -2.76
N LYS A 75 -14.16 7.38 -2.79
CA LYS A 75 -15.48 7.99 -2.52
C LYS A 75 -16.54 7.51 -3.52
N GLU A 76 -16.21 7.51 -4.80
CA GLU A 76 -17.08 7.01 -5.87
C GLU A 76 -17.51 5.56 -5.64
N LYS A 77 -16.60 4.70 -5.17
CA LYS A 77 -16.88 3.27 -4.99
C LYS A 77 -17.54 2.92 -3.65
N PHE A 78 -17.12 3.55 -2.56
CA PHE A 78 -17.47 3.15 -1.19
C PHE A 78 -18.34 4.17 -0.44
N GLY A 79 -18.57 5.36 -1.01
CA GLY A 79 -19.50 6.35 -0.48
C GLY A 79 -19.16 6.79 0.95
N GLU A 80 -20.15 6.74 1.84
CA GLU A 80 -19.99 7.12 3.25
C GLU A 80 -19.16 6.13 4.07
N SER A 81 -19.09 4.86 3.66
CA SER A 81 -18.32 3.83 4.40
C SER A 81 -16.81 4.09 4.40
N ALA A 82 -16.33 4.97 3.51
CA ALA A 82 -14.94 5.39 3.44
C ALA A 82 -14.61 6.56 4.39
N GLU A 83 -15.60 7.20 5.02
CA GLU A 83 -15.34 8.35 5.89
C GLU A 83 -14.70 7.94 7.24
N PRO A 84 -13.85 8.80 7.84
CA PRO A 84 -13.24 10.00 7.26
C PRO A 84 -12.22 9.63 6.16
N LEU A 85 -12.44 10.09 4.94
CA LEU A 85 -11.79 9.55 3.75
C LEU A 85 -10.31 9.88 3.67
N TYR A 86 -9.98 11.17 3.56
CA TYR A 86 -8.61 11.58 3.24
C TYR A 86 -7.64 11.30 4.39
N GLU A 87 -8.09 11.41 5.64
CA GLU A 87 -7.27 11.10 6.82
C GLU A 87 -6.88 9.62 6.87
N ARG A 88 -7.85 8.72 6.65
CA ARG A 88 -7.60 7.27 6.61
C ARG A 88 -6.75 6.88 5.41
N LEU A 89 -7.03 7.46 4.25
CA LEU A 89 -6.26 7.20 3.03
C LEU A 89 -4.80 7.64 3.17
N ILE A 90 -4.55 8.85 3.67
CA ILE A 90 -3.18 9.35 3.89
C ILE A 90 -2.45 8.46 4.90
N THR A 91 -3.10 8.12 6.02
CA THR A 91 -2.53 7.20 7.02
C THR A 91 -2.13 5.87 6.40
N PHE A 92 -3.03 5.26 5.62
CA PHE A 92 -2.77 3.99 4.95
C PHE A 92 -1.58 4.07 3.99
N ILE A 93 -1.53 5.10 3.13
CA ILE A 93 -0.43 5.30 2.17
C ILE A 93 0.90 5.52 2.90
N LEU A 94 0.93 6.32 3.96
CA LEU A 94 2.14 6.56 4.75
C LEU A 94 2.63 5.29 5.47
N GLU A 95 1.73 4.43 5.94
CA GLU A 95 2.11 3.14 6.53
C GLU A 95 2.72 2.18 5.50
N LEU A 96 2.22 2.17 4.26
CA LEU A 96 2.84 1.42 3.17
C LEU A 96 4.23 1.97 2.83
N TYR A 97 4.39 3.30 2.79
CA TYR A 97 5.66 3.97 2.51
C TYR A 97 6.72 3.67 3.57
N LYS A 98 6.38 3.84 4.86
CA LYS A 98 7.29 3.52 5.99
C LYS A 98 7.82 2.09 5.96
N ARG A 99 7.04 1.16 5.38
CA ARG A 99 7.38 -0.27 5.25
C ARG A 99 8.08 -0.60 3.93
N ASN A 100 8.41 0.40 3.11
CA ASN A 100 9.02 0.26 1.78
C ASN A 100 8.19 -0.58 0.80
N LEU A 101 6.86 -0.59 0.96
CA LEU A 101 5.94 -1.34 0.09
C LEU A 101 5.52 -0.53 -1.14
N ILE A 102 5.62 0.79 -1.03
CA ILE A 102 5.40 1.75 -2.11
C ILE A 102 6.50 2.82 -2.06
N LEU A 103 6.69 3.51 -3.18
CA LEU A 103 7.42 4.76 -3.34
C LEU A 103 6.42 5.92 -3.44
N LEU A 104 6.86 7.14 -3.09
CA LEU A 104 6.06 8.36 -3.17
C LEU A 104 6.76 9.40 -4.05
N GLY A 105 6.20 9.62 -5.25
CA GLY A 105 6.62 10.68 -6.16
C GLY A 105 6.58 12.05 -5.48
N GLY A 106 7.63 12.85 -5.71
CA GLY A 106 7.89 14.12 -5.04
C GLY A 106 8.65 14.03 -3.71
N TRP A 107 8.60 12.92 -2.96
CA TRP A 107 9.42 12.71 -1.76
C TRP A 107 10.72 11.99 -2.08
N ASP A 108 10.63 10.94 -2.88
CA ASP A 108 11.81 10.14 -3.23
C ASP A 108 12.73 10.89 -4.22
N GLU A 109 12.18 11.81 -5.02
CA GLU A 109 12.94 12.72 -5.91
C GLU A 109 13.81 13.76 -5.17
N GLN A 110 13.56 13.99 -3.88
CA GLN A 110 14.34 14.94 -3.06
C GLN A 110 15.48 14.26 -2.29
N ARG A 111 15.60 12.93 -2.39
CA ARG A 111 16.57 12.11 -1.64
C ARG A 111 17.74 11.63 -2.50
N ASP A 112 17.71 11.94 -3.79
CA ASP A 112 18.81 11.79 -4.76
C ASP A 112 19.51 13.15 -4.97
#